data_AF-A0A959CY35-F1
#
_entry.id   AF-A0A959CY35-F1
#
_cell.length_a   1.000
_cell.length_b   1.000
_cell.length_c   1.000
_cell.angle_alpha   90.00
_cell.angle_beta   90.00
_cell.angle_gamma   90.00
#
_symmetry.space_group_name_H-M   'P 1'
#
loop_
_entity.id
_entity.type
_entity.pdbx_description
1 polymer ?
#
loop_
_entity_poly.entity_id
_entity_poly.type
_entity_poly.pdbx_seq_one_letter_code
_entity_poly.pdbx_strand_id
1 'polypeptide(L)'
;KCRGCTCRNYTDDDIYDMFRVFESPGESFREHSILLSSSRYKHLLKLRKTDYRKWAHGLKKAGYATDKRYAEKLIRIIEFFDLGQYDRSA
;
A
#
# COMPACT_ATOMS: atom_id res chain seq x y z
N LYS A 1 7.20 0.02 15.75
CA LYS A 1 7.24 1.17 16.69
C LYS A 1 7.85 2.35 15.94
N CYS A 2 7.16 3.49 15.88
CA CYS A 2 7.66 4.70 15.19
C CYS A 2 9.03 5.05 15.76
N ARG A 3 10.07 4.97 14.93
CA ARG A 3 11.43 5.41 15.26
C ARG A 3 11.82 6.39 14.15
N GLY A 4 11.97 7.67 14.50
CA GLY A 4 12.42 8.72 13.58
C GLY A 4 11.35 9.32 12.65
N CYS A 5 10.06 9.10 12.88
CA CYS A 5 8.96 9.72 12.13
C CYS A 5 7.92 10.31 13.10
N THR A 6 7.38 11.49 12.77
CA THR A 6 6.26 12.10 13.49
C THR A 6 5.05 11.20 13.29
N CYS A 7 4.55 10.60 14.37
CA CYS A 7 3.35 9.78 14.33
C CYS A 7 2.21 10.46 15.10
N ARG A 8 0.99 10.39 14.58
CA ARG A 8 -0.20 10.99 15.18
C ARG A 8 -1.33 9.96 15.20
N ASN A 9 -2.11 9.97 16.28
CA ASN A 9 -3.35 9.21 16.36
C ASN A 9 -4.48 10.02 15.71
N TYR A 10 -5.28 9.38 14.87
CA TYR A 10 -6.45 9.98 14.20
C TYR A 10 -7.77 9.33 14.62
N THR A 11 -7.76 8.56 15.71
CA THR A 11 -8.92 7.85 16.28
C THR A 11 -9.65 6.99 15.24
N ASP A 12 -8.89 6.29 14.39
CA ASP A 12 -9.42 5.50 13.28
C ASP A 12 -10.08 4.21 13.81
N ASP A 13 -9.30 3.31 14.42
CA ASP A 13 -9.83 2.10 15.10
C ASP A 13 -9.56 2.12 16.62
N ASP A 14 -8.33 2.43 17.06
CA ASP A 14 -7.93 2.47 18.46
C ASP A 14 -7.12 3.73 18.81
N ILE A 15 -7.14 4.14 20.09
CA ILE A 15 -6.26 5.17 20.66
C ILE A 15 -4.76 4.85 20.54
N TYR A 16 -4.41 3.58 20.23
CA TYR A 16 -3.05 3.14 19.97
C TYR A 16 -2.67 3.13 18.48
N ASP A 17 -3.60 3.44 17.56
CA ASP A 17 -3.32 3.49 16.13
C ASP A 17 -2.64 4.78 15.72
N MET A 18 -1.32 4.70 15.70
CA MET A 18 -0.43 5.80 15.34
C MET A 18 -0.10 5.75 13.85
N PHE A 19 -0.54 6.77 13.12
CA PHE A 19 -0.26 6.94 11.70
C PHE A 19 0.99 7.79 11.50
N ARG A 20 1.80 7.44 10.50
CA ARG A 20 2.96 8.25 10.11
C ARG A 20 2.46 9.53 9.45
N VAL A 21 3.09 10.65 9.81
CA VAL A 21 2.85 11.98 9.24
C VAL A 21 4.09 12.36 8.44
N PHE A 22 3.86 12.87 7.23
CA PHE A 22 4.89 13.29 6.29
C PHE A 22 4.68 14.76 5.91
N GLU A 23 5.74 15.45 5.52
CA GLU A 23 5.67 16.86 5.15
C GLU A 23 5.09 17.07 3.74
N SER A 24 5.17 16.04 2.89
CA SER A 24 4.65 16.07 1.53
C SER A 24 4.08 14.73 1.06
N PRO A 25 3.19 14.73 0.05
CA PRO A 25 2.75 13.49 -0.60
C PRO A 25 3.92 12.66 -1.15
N GLY A 26 4.94 13.32 -1.72
CA GLY A 26 6.10 12.64 -2.29
C GLY A 26 6.89 11.83 -1.27
N GLU A 27 7.08 12.37 -0.06
CA GLU A 27 7.72 11.65 1.05
C GLU A 27 6.89 10.42 1.46
N SER A 28 5.56 10.59 1.58
CA SER A 28 4.65 9.48 1.87
C SER A 28 4.75 8.36 0.82
N PHE A 29 4.75 8.70 -0.47
CA PHE A 29 4.89 7.71 -1.55
C PHE A 29 6.26 7.02 -1.54
N ARG A 30 7.33 7.76 -1.22
CA ARG A 30 8.68 7.21 -1.09
C ARG A 30 8.77 6.20 0.05
N GLU A 31 8.28 6.55 1.24
CA GLU A 31 8.29 5.67 2.40
C GLU A 31 7.37 4.46 2.20
N HIS A 32 6.23 4.63 1.52
CA HIS A 32 5.39 3.52 1.09
C HIS A 32 6.12 2.56 0.14
N SER A 33 6.92 3.09 -0.79
CA SER A 33 7.75 2.25 -1.69
C SER A 33 8.83 1.47 -0.94
N ILE A 34 9.44 2.08 0.09
CA ILE A 34 10.39 1.40 0.99
C ILE A 34 9.68 0.30 1.79
N LEU A 35 8.49 0.56 2.32
CA LEU A 35 7.67 -0.45 3.01
C LEU A 35 7.41 -1.66 2.10
N LEU A 36 6.97 -1.44 0.87
CA LEU A 36 6.71 -2.51 -0.10
C LEU A 36 7.98 -3.25 -0.56
N SER A 37 9.16 -2.68 -0.29
CA SER A 37 10.46 -3.33 -0.53
C SER A 37 10.96 -4.16 0.67
N SER A 38 10.28 -4.09 1.82
CA SER A 38 10.63 -4.86 3.01
C SER A 38 10.42 -6.37 2.83
N SER A 39 11.02 -7.18 3.72
CA SER A 39 10.97 -8.65 3.64
C SER A 39 9.55 -9.23 3.51
N ARG A 40 8.56 -8.62 4.16
CA ARG A 40 7.15 -9.04 4.10
C ARG A 40 6.59 -9.00 2.68
N TYR A 41 6.92 -7.96 1.91
CA TYR A 41 6.34 -7.69 0.59
C TYR A 41 7.31 -7.97 -0.56
N LYS A 42 8.60 -8.22 -0.30
CA LYS A 42 9.67 -8.43 -1.30
C LYS A 42 9.32 -9.48 -2.36
N HIS A 43 8.54 -10.50 -2.02
CA HIS A 43 8.11 -11.53 -2.98
C HIS A 43 7.21 -10.98 -4.09
N LEU A 44 6.48 -9.87 -3.85
CA LEU A 44 5.63 -9.20 -4.83
C LEU A 44 6.45 -8.49 -5.91
N LEU A 45 7.68 -8.08 -5.61
CA LEU A 45 8.59 -7.47 -6.60
C LEU A 45 8.97 -8.43 -7.74
N LYS A 46 8.71 -9.74 -7.59
CA LYS A 46 8.88 -10.74 -8.65
C LYS A 46 7.73 -10.75 -9.66
N LEU A 47 6.60 -10.14 -9.31
CA LEU A 47 5.46 -10.00 -10.20
C LEU A 47 5.73 -8.90 -11.24
N ARG A 48 5.06 -8.98 -12.38
CA ARG A 48 5.07 -7.88 -13.34
C ARG A 48 4.44 -6.65 -12.67
N LYS A 49 5.06 -5.48 -12.84
CA LYS A 49 4.55 -4.21 -12.29
C LYS A 49 3.13 -3.89 -12.78
N THR A 50 2.81 -4.28 -14.02
CA THR A 50 1.49 -4.09 -14.65
C THR A 50 0.43 -5.11 -14.23
N ASP A 51 0.76 -6.11 -13.41
CA ASP A 51 -0.19 -7.16 -12.98
C ASP A 51 -0.85 -6.76 -11.64
N TYR A 52 -1.62 -5.67 -11.66
CA TYR A 52 -2.26 -5.14 -10.46
C TYR A 52 -3.18 -6.15 -9.75
N ARG A 53 -3.73 -7.12 -10.48
CA ARG A 53 -4.56 -8.19 -9.89
C ARG A 53 -3.73 -9.09 -8.98
N LYS A 54 -2.58 -9.60 -9.46
CA LYS A 54 -1.68 -10.40 -8.60
C LYS A 54 -1.10 -9.58 -7.46
N TRP A 55 -0.80 -8.30 -7.70
CA TRP A 55 -0.37 -7.38 -6.64
C TRP A 55 -1.43 -7.23 -5.56
N ALA A 56 -2.69 -6.98 -5.90
CA ALA A 56 -3.79 -6.82 -4.94
C ALA A 56 -3.99 -8.06 -4.06
N HIS A 57 -4.03 -9.26 -4.68
CA HIS A 57 -4.11 -10.51 -3.94
C HIS A 57 -2.87 -10.76 -3.08
N GLY A 58 -1.69 -10.42 -3.58
CA GLY A 58 -0.43 -10.54 -2.88
C GLY A 58 -0.35 -9.64 -1.64
N LEU A 59 -0.77 -8.38 -1.75
CA LEU A 59 -0.83 -7.43 -0.63
C LEU A 59 -1.78 -7.90 0.47
N LYS A 60 -2.96 -8.39 0.09
CA LYS A 60 -3.91 -9.01 1.03
C LYS A 60 -3.28 -10.20 1.75
N LYS A 61 -2.68 -11.14 0.99
CA LYS A 61 -2.03 -12.33 1.55
C LYS A 61 -0.84 -11.99 2.46
N ALA A 62 -0.11 -10.92 2.15
CA ALA A 62 1.00 -10.43 2.95
C ALA A 62 0.57 -9.65 4.21
N GLY A 63 -0.74 -9.48 4.44
CA GLY A 63 -1.28 -8.79 5.62
C GLY A 63 -1.13 -7.28 5.56
N TYR A 64 -1.28 -6.67 4.37
CA TYR A 64 -1.37 -5.21 4.25
C TYR A 64 -2.66 -4.67 4.90
N ALA A 65 -3.77 -5.40 4.77
CA ALA A 65 -5.05 -5.08 5.40
C ALA A 65 -5.73 -6.37 5.88
N THR A 66 -6.57 -6.25 6.89
CA THR A 66 -7.36 -7.35 7.48
C THR A 66 -8.67 -7.61 6.73
N ASP A 67 -9.11 -6.66 5.90
CA ASP A 67 -10.36 -6.77 5.14
C ASP A 67 -10.34 -7.97 4.17
N LYS A 68 -11.32 -8.86 4.35
CA LYS A 68 -11.51 -10.05 3.51
C LYS A 68 -11.79 -9.69 2.04
N ARG A 69 -12.19 -8.46 1.72
CA ARG A 69 -12.48 -7.97 0.37
C ARG A 69 -11.41 -7.00 -0.16
N TYR A 70 -10.26 -6.88 0.52
CA TYR A 70 -9.25 -5.88 0.20
C TYR A 70 -8.76 -5.94 -1.25
N ALA A 71 -8.41 -7.14 -1.73
CA ALA A 71 -7.92 -7.32 -3.10
C ALA A 71 -8.98 -6.96 -4.14
N GLU A 72 -10.22 -7.40 -3.90
CA GLU A 72 -11.36 -7.17 -4.77
C GLU A 72 -11.72 -5.67 -4.85
N LYS A 73 -11.62 -4.95 -3.72
CA LYS A 73 -11.80 -3.50 -3.68
C LYS A 73 -10.74 -2.76 -4.49
N LEU A 74 -9.47 -3.12 -4.33
CA LEU A 74 -8.37 -2.50 -5.11
C LEU A 74 -8.54 -2.72 -6.60
N ILE A 75 -8.81 -3.96 -7.02
CA ILE A 75 -9.03 -4.30 -8.43
C ILE A 75 -10.19 -3.48 -8.99
N ARG A 76 -11.31 -3.40 -8.26
CA ARG A 76 -12.48 -2.62 -8.69
C ARG A 76 -12.16 -1.14 -8.85
N ILE A 77 -11.38 -0.53 -7.96
CA ILE A 77 -10.99 0.88 -8.05
C ILE A 77 -10.12 1.10 -9.30
N ILE A 78 -9.13 0.22 -9.52
CA ILE A 78 -8.23 0.32 -10.67
C ILE A 78 -8.99 0.18 -11.99
N GLU A 79 -9.93 -0.77 -12.07
CA GLU A 79 -10.74 -0.99 -13.27
C GLU A 79 -11.75 0.13 -13.49
N PHE A 80 -12.41 0.62 -12.43
CA PHE A 80 -13.41 1.68 -12.53
C PHE A 80 -12.85 3.00 -13.04
N PHE A 81 -11.65 3.37 -12.61
CA PHE A 81 -10.97 4.60 -13.02
C PHE A 81 -9.94 4.39 -14.14
N ASP A 82 -9.86 3.18 -14.72
CA ASP A 82 -8.86 2.80 -15.72
C ASP A 82 -7.42 3.19 -15.33
N LEU A 83 -7.04 2.98 -14.06
CA LEU A 83 -5.75 3.43 -13.53
C LEU A 83 -4.57 2.64 -14.09
N GLY A 84 -4.81 1.46 -14.65
CA GLY A 84 -3.78 0.64 -15.30
C GLY A 84 -3.16 1.33 -16.53
N GLN A 85 -3.75 2.40 -17.03
CA GLN A 85 -3.14 3.24 -18.08
C GLN A 85 -1.80 3.84 -17.65
N TYR A 86 -1.64 4.17 -16.37
CA TYR A 86 -0.43 4.81 -15.84
C TYR A 86 0.74 3.84 -15.61
N ASP A 87 0.49 2.53 -15.62
CA ASP A 87 1.53 1.50 -15.42
C ASP A 87 2.41 1.28 -16.65
N ARG A 88 2.01 1.83 -17.81
CA ARG A 88 2.67 1.62 -19.11
C ARG A 88 3.58 2.78 -19.53
N SER A 89 3.57 3.89 -18.80
CA SER A 89 4.21 5.15 -19.16
C SER A 89 5.54 5.41 -18.42
N ALA A 90 6.39 4.39 -18.29
CA ALA A 90 7.75 4.53 -17.76
C ALA A 90 8.78 3.89 -18.70
#